data_AF-A0A4Y7JWN7-F1
#
_entry.id   AF-A0A4Y7JWN7-F1
#
_cell.length_a   1.000
_cell.length_b   1.000
_cell.length_c   1.000
_cell.angle_alpha   90.00
_cell.angle_beta   90.00
_cell.angle_gamma   90.00
#
_symmetry.space_group_name_H-M   'P 1'
#
loop_
_entity.id
_entity.type
_entity.pdbx_description
1 polymer ?
#
loop_
_entity_poly.entity_id
_entity_poly.type
_entity_poly.pdbx_seq_one_letter_code
_entity_poly.pdbx_strand_id
1 'polypeptide(L)'
;MTASSENEIKADFVGTPGFDDGNVAIFVMTFDGGPLKGDKHGINTVRIPVGWWITKDPHPPAPEFGIKCITDLHAAPGSQNGMDHSSSRDGSIDWLISDNIQRSLEAIEFLASRYAYDPALLGIELLSEPHSLEVPLDTVLKYYNDGYNIVRKHSSTAYVIMSQVIGPGDPADIYKANTGKSKVVLDFHYYNLYDSSFENMSTQENIDFLYRNRKSQMDSLNAADGPLLFIGEWVNEFGRRGSTED
;
A
#
# COMPACT_ATOMS: atom_id res chain seq x y z
N MET A 1 -8.16 12.14 -24.24
CA MET A 1 -9.54 12.09 -23.72
C MET A 1 -9.49 12.40 -22.24
N THR A 2 -10.37 13.27 -21.77
CA THR A 2 -10.39 13.87 -20.43
C THR A 2 -11.04 12.94 -19.40
N ALA A 3 -10.47 12.86 -18.20
CA ALA A 3 -11.02 12.11 -17.07
C ALA A 3 -12.31 12.80 -16.53
N SER A 4 -13.30 11.99 -16.15
CA SER A 4 -14.53 12.42 -15.47
C SER A 4 -14.29 12.66 -13.97
N SER A 5 -15.06 13.57 -13.38
CA SER A 5 -15.06 13.95 -11.95
C SER A 5 -15.62 12.89 -10.99
N GLU A 6 -16.00 11.71 -11.50
CA GLU A 6 -16.70 10.68 -10.73
C GLU A 6 -15.83 9.54 -10.19
N ASN A 7 -14.50 9.63 -10.30
CA ASN A 7 -13.60 8.64 -9.70
C ASN A 7 -13.60 8.80 -8.17
N GLU A 8 -14.33 7.93 -7.49
CA GLU A 8 -14.47 7.88 -6.03
C GLU A 8 -13.98 6.53 -5.50
N ILE A 9 -13.40 6.52 -4.30
CA ILE A 9 -13.13 5.29 -3.55
C ILE A 9 -14.43 4.95 -2.79
N LYS A 10 -15.09 3.85 -3.16
CA LYS A 10 -16.29 3.33 -2.48
C LYS A 10 -16.12 1.85 -2.15
N ALA A 11 -16.61 1.46 -0.97
CA ALA A 11 -16.68 0.08 -0.52
C ALA A 11 -18.12 -0.43 -0.76
N ASP A 12 -18.30 -1.58 -1.43
CA ASP A 12 -19.66 -2.13 -1.62
C ASP A 12 -19.76 -3.67 -1.69
N PHE A 13 -20.95 -4.12 -1.29
CA PHE A 13 -21.43 -5.43 -0.86
C PHE A 13 -22.32 -6.13 -1.94
N VAL A 14 -22.67 -7.41 -1.76
CA VAL A 14 -23.62 -8.14 -2.63
C VAL A 14 -24.97 -8.32 -1.92
N GLY A 15 -25.94 -7.42 -2.20
CA GLY A 15 -27.32 -7.48 -1.73
C GLY A 15 -28.10 -6.17 -1.94
N THR A 16 -29.41 -6.17 -1.66
CA THR A 16 -30.25 -4.96 -1.72
C THR A 16 -29.86 -4.01 -0.57
N PRO A 17 -29.59 -2.72 -0.80
CA PRO A 17 -29.06 -1.82 0.24
C PRO A 17 -30.04 -1.62 1.41
N GLY A 18 -29.56 -1.83 2.63
CA GLY A 18 -30.26 -1.52 3.88
C GLY A 18 -29.27 -1.37 5.03
N PHE A 19 -29.45 -0.36 5.90
CA PHE A 19 -28.46 0.06 6.89
C PHE A 19 -28.51 -0.69 8.25
N ASP A 20 -29.33 -1.72 8.40
CA ASP A 20 -29.69 -2.28 9.72
C ASP A 20 -29.47 -3.79 9.91
N ASP A 21 -28.69 -4.49 9.06
CA ASP A 21 -28.69 -5.98 9.05
C ASP A 21 -27.44 -6.69 9.60
N GLY A 22 -26.46 -5.97 10.15
CA GLY A 22 -25.46 -6.55 11.07
C GLY A 22 -24.52 -7.64 10.50
N ASN A 23 -24.26 -7.68 9.18
CA ASN A 23 -23.33 -8.63 8.56
C ASN A 23 -22.05 -7.96 8.00
N VAL A 24 -20.96 -8.73 7.97
CA VAL A 24 -19.56 -8.28 7.86
C VAL A 24 -19.10 -8.29 6.38
N ALA A 25 -18.71 -7.14 5.78
CA ALA A 25 -18.32 -6.95 4.35
C ALA A 25 -16.83 -7.16 3.90
N ILE A 26 -16.50 -8.10 2.99
CA ILE A 26 -15.14 -8.22 2.40
C ILE A 26 -14.98 -7.20 1.28
N PHE A 27 -13.84 -6.51 1.25
CA PHE A 27 -13.45 -5.55 0.22
C PHE A 27 -13.17 -6.25 -1.12
N VAL A 28 -14.01 -6.00 -2.13
CA VAL A 28 -13.81 -6.42 -3.53
C VAL A 28 -13.82 -5.17 -4.41
N MET A 29 -12.78 -4.97 -5.22
CA MET A 29 -12.74 -3.90 -6.23
C MET A 29 -13.66 -4.27 -7.41
N THR A 30 -14.77 -3.53 -7.61
CA THR A 30 -15.53 -3.55 -8.87
C THR A 30 -15.91 -2.12 -9.27
N PHE A 31 -15.67 -1.77 -10.54
CA PHE A 31 -15.88 -0.42 -11.11
C PHE A 31 -17.23 -0.35 -11.84
N ASP A 32 -18.09 0.61 -11.49
CA ASP A 32 -19.26 0.95 -12.31
C ASP A 32 -18.85 1.98 -13.38
N GLY A 33 -19.01 1.58 -14.62
CA GLY A 33 -18.60 2.36 -15.79
C GLY A 33 -18.59 1.46 -17.00
N GLY A 34 -19.52 1.72 -17.93
CA GLY A 34 -19.60 1.05 -19.22
C GLY A 34 -18.27 1.02 -20.00
N PRO A 35 -18.24 0.27 -21.10
CA PRO A 35 -17.05 -0.44 -21.59
C PRO A 35 -15.88 0.48 -21.94
N LEU A 36 -14.78 0.33 -21.20
CA LEU A 36 -13.45 0.73 -21.64
C LEU A 36 -12.76 -0.49 -22.27
N LYS A 37 -12.46 -0.40 -23.57
CA LYS A 37 -11.66 -1.39 -24.29
C LYS A 37 -10.22 -1.37 -23.78
N GLY A 38 -9.96 -2.22 -22.79
CA GLY A 38 -8.64 -2.65 -22.30
C GLY A 38 -8.77 -4.06 -21.67
N ASP A 39 -9.71 -4.83 -22.21
CA ASP A 39 -10.34 -5.99 -21.61
C ASP A 39 -9.40 -7.15 -21.36
N LYS A 40 -9.07 -7.37 -20.08
CA LYS A 40 -9.17 -8.66 -19.39
C LYS A 40 -9.11 -8.41 -17.88
N HIS A 41 -10.25 -8.54 -17.18
CA HIS A 41 -10.38 -8.64 -15.71
C HIS A 41 -10.62 -7.38 -14.86
N GLY A 42 -10.94 -6.21 -15.43
CA GLY A 42 -11.42 -5.06 -14.65
C GLY A 42 -10.37 -4.35 -13.79
N ILE A 43 -9.08 -4.42 -14.18
CA ILE A 43 -7.99 -3.75 -13.46
C ILE A 43 -7.92 -2.26 -13.83
N ASN A 44 -7.98 -1.48 -12.76
CA ASN A 44 -7.98 -0.05 -12.61
C ASN A 44 -6.69 0.79 -12.64
N THR A 45 -5.76 0.26 -11.88
CA THR A 45 -4.67 1.00 -11.25
C THR A 45 -3.50 0.05 -11.14
N VAL A 46 -2.29 0.56 -11.32
CA VAL A 46 -1.05 -0.17 -11.10
C VAL A 46 -0.24 0.48 -9.99
N ARG A 47 0.36 -0.35 -9.13
CA ARG A 47 1.37 0.07 -8.16
C ARG A 47 2.74 -0.23 -8.75
N ILE A 48 3.60 0.79 -8.81
CA ILE A 48 4.91 0.74 -9.46
C ILE A 48 5.98 0.89 -8.38
N PRO A 49 6.59 -0.22 -7.92
CA PRO A 49 7.68 -0.17 -6.97
C PRO A 49 8.93 0.41 -7.63
N VAL A 50 9.56 1.37 -6.96
CA VAL A 50 10.80 2.01 -7.39
C VAL A 50 11.80 2.11 -6.24
N GLY A 51 13.09 2.04 -6.55
CA GLY A 51 14.14 2.33 -5.58
C GLY A 51 14.53 3.81 -5.58
N TRP A 52 15.14 4.28 -4.50
CA TRP A 52 15.60 5.67 -4.33
C TRP A 52 16.53 6.17 -5.46
N TRP A 53 17.24 5.26 -6.14
CA TRP A 53 18.10 5.57 -7.28
C TRP A 53 17.32 6.06 -8.51
N ILE A 54 15.98 6.00 -8.49
CA ILE A 54 15.11 6.60 -9.53
C ILE A 54 15.39 8.09 -9.75
N THR A 55 15.88 8.79 -8.73
CA THR A 55 16.32 10.20 -8.82
C THR A 55 17.45 10.41 -9.83
N LYS A 56 18.14 9.33 -10.25
CA LYS A 56 19.24 9.34 -11.21
C LYS A 56 18.85 8.72 -12.56
N ASP A 57 17.62 8.23 -12.69
CA ASP A 57 17.13 7.65 -13.94
C ASP A 57 16.85 8.78 -14.96
N PRO A 58 17.48 8.77 -16.15
CA PRO A 58 17.16 9.73 -17.20
C PRO A 58 15.76 9.53 -17.80
N HIS A 59 15.17 8.34 -17.65
CA HIS A 59 13.89 7.93 -18.25
C HIS A 59 13.01 7.17 -17.24
N PRO A 60 12.64 7.79 -16.11
CA PRO A 60 11.84 7.12 -15.09
C PRO A 60 10.48 6.70 -15.68
N PRO A 61 9.92 5.56 -15.25
CA PRO A 61 8.69 5.00 -15.81
C PRO A 61 7.55 5.99 -15.66
N ALA A 62 6.91 6.33 -16.77
CA ALA A 62 5.77 7.23 -16.79
C ALA A 62 4.45 6.44 -16.73
N PRO A 63 3.45 6.93 -15.99
CA PRO A 63 2.08 6.42 -16.06
C PRO A 63 1.56 6.33 -17.50
N GLU A 64 0.99 5.19 -17.90
CA GLU A 64 0.43 4.98 -19.25
C GLU A 64 -1.02 5.48 -19.33
N PHE A 65 -1.45 5.93 -20.51
CA PHE A 65 -2.79 6.48 -20.73
C PHE A 65 -3.89 5.43 -20.46
N GLY A 66 -4.77 5.74 -19.51
CA GLY A 66 -6.00 4.97 -19.25
C GLY A 66 -5.98 4.12 -17.98
N ILE A 67 -4.83 4.03 -17.29
CA ILE A 67 -4.67 3.32 -16.02
C ILE A 67 -4.10 4.30 -14.98
N LYS A 68 -4.65 4.29 -13.77
CA LYS A 68 -4.13 5.10 -12.67
C LYS A 68 -2.87 4.48 -12.08
N CYS A 69 -1.95 5.29 -11.57
CA CYS A 69 -0.66 4.81 -11.07
C CYS A 69 -0.41 5.26 -9.63
N ILE A 70 0.04 4.33 -8.82
CA ILE A 70 0.66 4.58 -7.51
C ILE A 70 2.16 4.38 -7.68
N THR A 71 2.97 5.42 -7.39
CA THR A 71 4.42 5.24 -7.30
C THR A 71 4.78 4.86 -5.88
N ASP A 72 5.53 3.79 -5.70
CA ASP A 72 5.90 3.27 -4.38
C ASP A 72 7.42 3.30 -4.19
N LEU A 73 7.89 4.00 -3.15
CA LEU A 73 9.29 3.91 -2.73
C LEU A 73 9.53 2.57 -2.00
N HIS A 74 9.84 1.56 -2.80
CA HIS A 74 9.97 0.18 -2.37
C HIS A 74 11.36 -0.14 -1.77
N ALA A 75 12.40 0.57 -2.22
CA ALA A 75 13.76 0.41 -1.71
C ALA A 75 14.38 1.76 -1.31
N ALA A 76 14.54 1.98 0.00
CA ALA A 76 15.23 3.13 0.54
C ALA A 76 16.76 2.91 0.55
N PRO A 77 17.57 4.00 0.58
CA PRO A 77 19.01 3.88 0.77
C PRO A 77 19.31 3.16 2.09
N GLY A 78 20.18 2.15 2.05
CA GLY A 78 20.52 1.35 3.23
C GLY A 78 19.50 0.27 3.61
N SER A 79 18.38 0.13 2.89
CA SER A 79 17.27 -0.78 3.20
C SER A 79 16.55 -0.48 4.53
N GLN A 80 15.24 -0.34 4.43
CA GLN A 80 14.34 -0.10 5.56
C GLN A 80 13.89 -1.38 6.28
N ASN A 81 14.20 -2.56 5.73
CA ASN A 81 13.68 -3.82 6.25
C ASN A 81 14.58 -5.05 6.11
N GLY A 82 15.76 -4.91 5.51
CA GLY A 82 16.76 -5.97 5.44
C GLY A 82 16.44 -7.06 4.42
N MET A 83 15.32 -6.94 3.69
CA MET A 83 14.90 -7.92 2.71
C MET A 83 15.48 -7.63 1.32
N ASP A 84 15.48 -8.64 0.45
CA ASP A 84 15.99 -8.55 -0.92
C ASP A 84 15.20 -7.53 -1.77
N HIS A 85 13.88 -7.46 -1.58
CA HIS A 85 13.01 -6.53 -2.31
C HIS A 85 13.24 -5.05 -1.93
N SER A 86 13.82 -4.76 -0.75
CA SER A 86 14.32 -3.42 -0.41
C SER A 86 15.81 -3.22 -0.77
N SER A 87 16.37 -4.12 -1.58
CA SER A 87 17.75 -4.15 -2.08
C SER A 87 18.85 -4.43 -1.04
N SER A 88 18.50 -4.95 0.14
CA SER A 88 19.49 -5.46 1.07
C SER A 88 20.16 -6.73 0.50
N ARG A 89 21.47 -6.87 0.71
CA ARG A 89 22.25 -8.01 0.17
C ARG A 89 22.58 -9.05 1.23
N ASP A 90 22.62 -8.67 2.48
CA ASP A 90 23.10 -9.47 3.60
C ASP A 90 22.17 -9.40 4.82
N GLY A 91 21.01 -8.76 4.70
CA GLY A 91 20.07 -8.59 5.79
C GLY A 91 20.19 -7.27 6.54
N SER A 92 21.18 -6.41 6.22
CA SER A 92 21.39 -5.16 6.94
C SER A 92 20.21 -4.18 6.79
N ILE A 93 19.86 -3.50 7.88
CA ILE A 93 18.91 -2.37 7.93
C ILE A 93 19.70 -1.10 8.29
N ASP A 94 20.27 -0.45 7.28
CA ASP A 94 21.11 0.74 7.42
C ASP A 94 20.32 2.03 7.11
N TRP A 95 19.00 1.98 6.93
CA TRP A 95 18.19 3.16 6.59
C TRP A 95 18.29 4.30 7.62
N LEU A 96 18.55 3.98 8.89
CA LEU A 96 18.76 4.98 9.96
C LEU A 96 20.16 5.61 9.97
N ILE A 97 21.08 5.08 9.18
CA ILE A 97 22.48 5.52 9.15
C ILE A 97 22.66 6.63 8.12
N SER A 98 23.57 7.57 8.39
CA SER A 98 23.90 8.66 7.47
C SER A 98 22.69 9.55 7.17
N ASP A 99 22.64 10.10 5.96
CA ASP A 99 21.61 10.89 5.34
C ASP A 99 20.55 10.03 4.61
N ASN A 100 20.46 8.73 4.88
CA ASN A 100 19.58 7.81 4.14
C ASN A 100 18.10 8.21 4.22
N ILE A 101 17.60 8.62 5.39
CA ILE A 101 16.23 9.16 5.55
C ILE A 101 16.02 10.41 4.68
N GLN A 102 16.98 11.33 4.68
CA GLN A 102 16.90 12.56 3.88
C GLN A 102 16.89 12.23 2.38
N ARG A 103 17.70 11.27 1.95
CA ARG A 103 17.74 10.80 0.56
C ARG A 103 16.45 10.06 0.16
N SER A 104 15.79 9.37 1.07
CA SER A 104 14.43 8.85 0.84
C SER A 104 13.43 9.98 0.62
N LEU A 105 13.46 11.03 1.45
CA LEU A 105 12.60 12.21 1.28
C LEU A 105 12.88 12.95 -0.05
N GLU A 106 14.13 13.01 -0.49
CA GLU A 106 14.51 13.54 -1.80
C GLU A 106 13.93 12.70 -2.96
N ALA A 107 13.89 11.38 -2.81
CA ALA A 107 13.22 10.51 -3.77
C ALA A 107 11.70 10.76 -3.82
N ILE A 108 11.06 10.97 -2.67
CA ILE A 108 9.65 11.38 -2.60
C ILE A 108 9.43 12.74 -3.26
N GLU A 109 10.28 13.74 -3.01
CA GLU A 109 10.17 15.06 -3.64
C GLU A 109 10.35 14.97 -5.16
N PHE A 110 11.28 14.13 -5.63
CA PHE A 110 11.46 13.86 -7.04
C PHE A 110 10.20 13.26 -7.67
N LEU A 111 9.64 12.17 -7.11
CA LEU A 111 8.42 11.53 -7.62
C LEU A 111 7.23 12.51 -7.60
N ALA A 112 7.03 13.21 -6.48
CA ALA A 112 5.95 14.16 -6.31
C ALA A 112 6.03 15.33 -7.30
N SER A 113 7.20 15.94 -7.45
CA SER A 113 7.39 17.05 -8.39
C SER A 113 7.28 16.61 -9.85
N ARG A 114 7.82 15.43 -10.18
CA ARG A 114 7.87 14.89 -11.55
C ARG A 114 6.50 14.51 -12.10
N TYR A 115 5.62 13.98 -11.25
CA TYR A 115 4.30 13.45 -11.63
C TYR A 115 3.12 14.32 -11.14
N ALA A 116 3.38 15.45 -10.48
CA ALA A 116 2.37 16.33 -9.88
C ALA A 116 1.17 16.66 -10.80
N TYR A 117 1.45 16.86 -12.09
CA TYR A 117 0.47 17.24 -13.10
C TYR A 117 0.09 16.10 -14.05
N ASP A 118 0.61 14.90 -13.80
CA ASP A 118 0.27 13.73 -14.60
C ASP A 118 -1.16 13.28 -14.23
N PRO A 119 -2.12 13.30 -15.17
CA PRO A 119 -3.49 12.90 -14.89
C PRO A 119 -3.63 11.43 -14.48
N ALA A 120 -2.63 10.59 -14.73
CA ALA A 120 -2.62 9.20 -14.30
C ALA A 120 -2.04 9.00 -12.89
N LEU A 121 -1.39 10.00 -12.28
CA LEU A 121 -0.95 9.89 -10.88
C LEU A 121 -2.17 9.81 -9.94
N LEU A 122 -2.30 8.70 -9.22
CA LEU A 122 -3.31 8.49 -8.19
C LEU A 122 -2.75 8.76 -6.80
N GLY A 123 -1.56 8.23 -6.52
CA GLY A 123 -0.94 8.35 -5.20
C GLY A 123 0.54 8.08 -5.19
N ILE A 124 1.15 8.38 -4.06
CA ILE A 124 2.58 8.17 -3.79
C ILE A 124 2.66 7.43 -2.45
N GLU A 125 3.22 6.23 -2.46
CA GLU A 125 3.57 5.51 -1.24
C GLU A 125 4.96 5.91 -0.77
N LEU A 126 5.02 6.36 0.48
CA LEU A 126 6.18 7.06 1.01
C LEU A 126 7.35 6.12 1.31
N LEU A 127 7.06 4.90 1.75
CA LEU A 127 8.04 3.86 2.05
C LEU A 127 7.31 2.54 2.28
N SER A 128 7.69 1.51 1.53
CA SER A 128 7.12 0.17 1.68
C SER A 128 7.74 -0.60 2.85
N GLU A 129 6.90 -1.20 3.68
CA GLU A 129 7.25 -2.21 4.69
C GLU A 129 8.49 -1.93 5.56
N PRO A 130 8.61 -0.79 6.27
CA PRO A 130 9.69 -0.62 7.26
C PRO A 130 9.59 -1.66 8.38
N HIS A 131 10.73 -2.19 8.83
CA HIS A 131 10.76 -3.30 9.81
C HIS A 131 10.83 -2.83 11.26
N SER A 132 9.86 -3.23 12.09
CA SER A 132 9.62 -2.69 13.43
C SER A 132 10.71 -2.97 14.46
N LEU A 133 11.51 -4.04 14.29
CA LEU A 133 12.58 -4.37 15.24
C LEU A 133 13.77 -3.40 15.18
N GLU A 134 14.06 -2.84 14.01
CA GLU A 134 15.26 -2.00 13.81
C GLU A 134 14.89 -0.55 13.45
N VAL A 135 13.66 -0.32 12.98
CA VAL A 135 13.15 1.00 12.65
C VAL A 135 12.09 1.43 13.66
N PRO A 136 12.39 2.35 14.60
CA PRO A 136 11.43 2.78 15.61
C PRO A 136 10.21 3.45 15.01
N LEU A 137 9.02 3.15 15.54
CA LEU A 137 7.74 3.71 15.08
C LEU A 137 7.76 5.24 14.99
N ASP A 138 8.26 5.94 16.00
CA ASP A 138 8.35 7.41 16.01
C ASP A 138 9.18 7.96 14.83
N THR A 139 10.20 7.21 14.40
CA THR A 139 11.01 7.58 13.23
C THR A 139 10.21 7.41 11.95
N VAL A 140 9.47 6.31 11.80
CA VAL A 140 8.56 6.07 10.67
C VAL A 140 7.49 7.16 10.60
N LEU A 141 6.84 7.47 11.72
CA LEU A 141 5.80 8.50 11.79
C LEU A 141 6.33 9.89 11.45
N LYS A 142 7.53 10.24 11.91
CA LYS A 142 8.19 11.49 11.53
C LYS A 142 8.46 11.52 10.02
N TYR A 143 9.03 10.46 9.46
CA TYR A 143 9.29 10.35 8.02
C TYR A 143 7.99 10.47 7.20
N TYR A 144 6.92 9.81 7.63
CA TYR A 144 5.61 9.91 6.98
C TYR A 144 5.00 11.31 7.07
N ASN A 145 5.18 12.02 8.17
CA ASN A 145 4.76 13.42 8.27
C ASN A 145 5.54 14.33 7.31
N ASP A 146 6.87 14.19 7.27
CA ASP A 146 7.74 14.97 6.39
C ASP A 146 7.42 14.67 4.91
N GLY A 147 7.28 13.39 4.55
CA GLY A 147 6.91 12.95 3.21
C GLY A 147 5.51 13.44 2.79
N TYR A 148 4.53 13.42 3.71
CA TYR A 148 3.21 14.02 3.47
C TYR A 148 3.32 15.50 3.10
N ASN A 149 4.09 16.27 3.87
CA ASN A 149 4.28 17.70 3.61
C ASN A 149 4.96 17.96 2.25
N ILE A 150 5.94 17.12 1.89
CA ILE A 150 6.59 17.15 0.57
C ILE A 150 5.57 16.88 -0.55
N VAL A 151 4.78 15.81 -0.46
CA VAL A 151 3.76 15.52 -1.48
C VAL A 151 2.76 16.67 -1.60
N ARG A 152 2.31 17.25 -0.47
CA ARG A 152 1.36 18.37 -0.46
C ARG A 152 1.92 19.68 -1.02
N LYS A 153 3.24 19.87 -1.01
CA LYS A 153 3.90 20.99 -1.70
C LYS A 153 3.73 20.91 -3.22
N HIS A 154 3.61 19.72 -3.77
CA HIS A 154 3.56 19.48 -5.22
C HIS A 154 2.18 19.07 -5.74
N SER A 155 1.38 18.35 -4.94
CA SER A 155 0.06 17.86 -5.33
C SER A 155 -0.95 17.93 -4.18
N SER A 156 -2.05 18.64 -4.42
CA SER A 156 -3.21 18.67 -3.53
C SER A 156 -4.18 17.49 -3.77
N THR A 157 -4.01 16.74 -4.86
CA THR A 157 -4.97 15.72 -5.30
C THR A 157 -4.47 14.29 -5.10
N ALA A 158 -3.16 14.06 -5.16
CA ALA A 158 -2.56 12.73 -4.98
C ALA A 158 -2.82 12.20 -3.56
N TYR A 159 -3.16 10.92 -3.47
CA TYR A 159 -3.17 10.20 -2.20
C TYR A 159 -1.75 10.03 -1.67
N VAL A 160 -1.55 10.27 -0.38
CA VAL A 160 -0.31 9.96 0.32
C VAL A 160 -0.52 8.61 1.00
N ILE A 161 0.20 7.61 0.54
CA ILE A 161 0.06 6.23 1.00
C ILE A 161 1.21 5.94 1.98
N MET A 162 0.86 5.34 3.11
CA MET A 162 1.78 4.98 4.19
C MET A 162 1.66 3.49 4.40
N SER A 163 2.76 2.74 4.30
CA SER A 163 2.73 1.30 4.52
C SER A 163 2.62 0.97 6.01
N GLN A 164 2.02 -0.16 6.32
CA GLN A 164 2.15 -0.77 7.64
C GLN A 164 3.63 -1.04 7.97
N VAL A 165 3.96 -1.11 9.26
CA VAL A 165 5.26 -1.66 9.69
C VAL A 165 5.17 -3.18 9.66
N ILE A 166 6.24 -3.85 9.20
CA ILE A 166 6.34 -5.31 9.27
C ILE A 166 7.15 -5.74 10.49
N GLY A 167 6.87 -6.94 11.02
CA GLY A 167 7.48 -7.44 12.26
C GLY A 167 6.49 -7.45 13.43
N PRO A 168 6.97 -7.66 14.67
CA PRO A 168 6.09 -7.68 15.84
C PRO A 168 5.48 -6.30 16.09
N GLY A 169 4.19 -6.28 16.42
CA GLY A 169 3.42 -5.06 16.64
C GLY A 169 1.99 -5.19 16.10
N ASP A 170 1.18 -4.16 16.30
CA ASP A 170 -0.12 -4.06 15.62
C ASP A 170 0.10 -3.35 14.29
N PRO A 171 -0.18 -4.00 13.13
CA PRO A 171 -0.07 -3.38 11.81
C PRO A 171 -0.85 -2.06 11.68
N ALA A 172 -1.85 -1.84 12.55
CA ALA A 172 -2.64 -0.62 12.62
C ALA A 172 -2.02 0.50 13.47
N ASP A 173 -0.80 0.36 14.01
CA ASP A 173 -0.20 1.42 14.83
C ASP A 173 0.03 2.72 14.03
N ILE A 174 0.31 2.62 12.73
CA ILE A 174 0.34 3.77 11.81
C ILE A 174 -1.05 4.41 11.66
N TYR A 175 -2.12 3.60 11.62
CA TYR A 175 -3.50 4.09 11.52
C TYR A 175 -3.84 5.04 12.67
N LYS A 176 -3.52 4.63 13.90
CA LYS A 176 -3.83 5.37 15.13
C LYS A 176 -3.09 6.70 15.22
N ALA A 177 -1.88 6.77 14.65
CA ALA A 177 -1.12 8.00 14.57
C ALA A 177 -1.78 9.05 13.66
N ASN A 178 -2.64 8.61 12.73
CA ASN A 178 -3.41 9.44 11.80
C ASN A 178 -2.56 10.57 11.18
N THR A 179 -1.38 10.19 10.67
CA THR A 179 -0.40 11.14 10.17
C THR A 179 -0.88 11.78 8.87
N GLY A 180 -1.34 13.03 8.97
CA GLY A 180 -1.80 13.83 7.84
C GLY A 180 -3.23 14.33 8.02
N LYS A 181 -3.68 15.22 7.14
CA LYS A 181 -4.97 15.92 7.31
C LYS A 181 -6.01 15.61 6.24
N SER A 182 -5.58 15.02 5.12
CA SER A 182 -6.43 14.78 3.96
C SER A 182 -5.77 13.83 2.97
N LYS A 183 -6.59 13.00 2.32
CA LYS A 183 -6.15 12.05 1.27
C LYS A 183 -4.96 11.20 1.72
N VAL A 184 -5.04 10.69 2.95
CA VAL A 184 -4.08 9.73 3.51
C VAL A 184 -4.69 8.34 3.35
N VAL A 185 -3.85 7.40 2.96
CA VAL A 185 -4.20 5.99 2.81
C VAL A 185 -3.17 5.18 3.61
N LEU A 186 -3.64 4.19 4.37
CA LEU A 186 -2.79 3.18 4.99
C LEU A 186 -2.81 1.92 4.12
N ASP A 187 -1.62 1.46 3.74
CA ASP A 187 -1.41 0.27 2.94
C ASP A 187 -1.09 -0.95 3.82
N PHE A 188 -1.85 -2.02 3.61
CA PHE A 188 -1.71 -3.31 4.27
C PHE A 188 -1.22 -4.38 3.30
N HIS A 189 -0.28 -5.17 3.77
CA HIS A 189 0.32 -6.26 3.01
C HIS A 189 -0.01 -7.58 3.71
N TYR A 190 -0.74 -8.45 3.02
CA TYR A 190 -1.39 -9.61 3.64
C TYR A 190 -1.03 -10.92 2.94
N TYR A 191 -0.10 -11.68 3.55
CA TYR A 191 0.36 -12.99 3.09
C TYR A 191 0.12 -14.10 4.10
N ASN A 192 -0.36 -15.25 3.64
CA ASN A 192 -0.52 -16.48 4.47
C ASN A 192 0.60 -17.49 4.14
N LEU A 193 1.85 -16.98 4.02
CA LEU A 193 2.99 -17.74 3.50
C LEU A 193 4.25 -17.64 4.35
N TYR A 194 4.49 -16.47 4.95
CA TYR A 194 5.77 -16.14 5.58
C TYR A 194 5.77 -16.38 7.09
N ASP A 195 4.64 -16.80 7.67
CA ASP A 195 4.51 -17.16 9.07
C ASP A 195 4.24 -18.67 9.19
N SER A 196 5.03 -19.33 10.04
CA SER A 196 4.93 -20.77 10.33
C SER A 196 3.54 -21.23 10.80
N SER A 197 2.74 -20.32 11.36
CA SER A 197 1.36 -20.60 11.78
C SER A 197 0.45 -20.99 10.60
N PHE A 198 0.78 -20.59 9.38
CA PHE A 198 0.01 -20.93 8.17
C PHE A 198 0.44 -22.26 7.54
N GLU A 199 1.62 -22.81 7.86
CA GLU A 199 2.18 -24.01 7.21
C GLU A 199 1.30 -25.26 7.37
N ASN A 200 0.55 -25.33 8.47
CA ASN A 200 -0.30 -26.48 8.79
C ASN A 200 -1.80 -26.19 8.63
N MET A 201 -2.17 -25.01 8.11
CA MET A 201 -3.56 -24.67 7.87
C MET A 201 -4.07 -25.34 6.59
N SER A 202 -5.24 -25.97 6.67
CA SER A 202 -6.02 -26.36 5.50
C SER A 202 -6.46 -25.15 4.69
N THR A 203 -6.93 -25.39 3.46
CA THR A 203 -7.53 -24.34 2.62
C THR A 203 -8.69 -23.64 3.34
N GLN A 204 -9.55 -24.39 4.03
CA GLN A 204 -10.68 -23.80 4.75
C GLN A 204 -10.22 -22.96 5.94
N GLU A 205 -9.19 -23.39 6.68
CA GLU A 205 -8.64 -22.60 7.79
C GLU A 205 -7.98 -21.30 7.29
N ASN A 206 -7.29 -21.36 6.15
CA ASN A 206 -6.77 -20.16 5.48
C ASN A 206 -7.90 -19.19 5.11
N ILE A 207 -8.97 -19.69 4.49
CA ILE A 207 -10.16 -18.89 4.15
C ILE A 207 -10.77 -18.31 5.44
N ASP A 208 -11.03 -19.12 6.44
CA ASP A 208 -11.60 -18.69 7.72
C ASP A 208 -10.76 -17.58 8.36
N PHE A 209 -9.42 -17.65 8.28
CA PHE A 209 -8.52 -16.61 8.77
C PHE A 209 -8.69 -15.29 8.01
N LEU A 210 -8.85 -15.31 6.68
CA LEU A 210 -9.12 -14.10 5.90
C LEU A 210 -10.41 -13.40 6.38
N TYR A 211 -11.49 -14.16 6.57
CA TYR A 211 -12.79 -13.63 6.97
C TYR A 211 -12.84 -13.20 8.44
N ARG A 212 -12.28 -14.00 9.35
CA ARG A 212 -12.39 -13.77 10.80
C ARG A 212 -11.33 -12.82 11.34
N ASN A 213 -10.15 -12.79 10.75
CA ASN A 213 -9.02 -12.02 11.26
C ASN A 213 -8.79 -10.77 10.40
N ARG A 214 -8.33 -10.94 9.15
CA ARG A 214 -7.94 -9.81 8.30
C ARG A 214 -9.09 -8.87 8.01
N LYS A 215 -10.20 -9.44 7.54
CA LYS A 215 -11.37 -8.66 7.20
C LYS A 215 -11.95 -7.97 8.43
N SER A 216 -12.06 -8.67 9.57
CA SER A 216 -12.52 -8.06 10.82
C SER A 216 -11.62 -6.91 11.29
N GLN A 217 -10.30 -7.02 11.11
CA GLN A 217 -9.36 -5.93 11.38
C GLN A 217 -9.63 -4.74 10.45
N MET A 218 -9.79 -4.97 9.15
CA MET A 218 -10.09 -3.92 8.18
C MET A 218 -11.43 -3.23 8.45
N ASP A 219 -12.49 -3.96 8.81
CA ASP A 219 -13.77 -3.35 9.16
C ASP A 219 -13.66 -2.47 10.41
N SER A 220 -12.91 -2.95 11.41
CA SER A 220 -12.70 -2.23 12.66
C SER A 220 -11.97 -0.91 12.43
N LEU A 221 -10.97 -0.91 11.55
CA LEU A 221 -10.24 0.29 11.16
C LEU A 221 -11.10 1.19 10.26
N ASN A 222 -11.86 0.63 9.32
CA ASN A 222 -12.69 1.44 8.43
C ASN A 222 -13.87 2.12 9.16
N ALA A 223 -14.31 1.55 10.29
CA ALA A 223 -15.30 2.17 11.17
C ALA A 223 -14.72 3.29 12.05
N ALA A 224 -13.40 3.38 12.18
CA ALA A 224 -12.75 4.50 12.84
C ALA A 224 -12.63 5.68 11.86
N ASP A 225 -12.84 6.91 12.36
CA ASP A 225 -12.73 8.14 11.57
C ASP A 225 -11.24 8.48 11.35
N GLY A 226 -10.60 7.76 10.43
CA GLY A 226 -9.17 7.85 10.16
C GLY A 226 -8.81 7.71 8.68
N PRO A 227 -7.55 7.35 8.35
CA PRO A 227 -7.10 7.21 6.98
C PRO A 227 -7.92 6.20 6.17
N LEU A 228 -7.96 6.37 4.86
CA LEU A 228 -8.48 5.34 3.97
C LEU A 228 -7.61 4.09 4.05
N LEU A 229 -8.18 2.92 3.76
CA LEU A 229 -7.46 1.66 3.80
C LEU A 229 -7.23 1.11 2.39
N PHE A 230 -6.08 0.50 2.18
CA PHE A 230 -5.67 -0.12 0.93
C PHE A 230 -4.95 -1.43 1.23
N ILE A 231 -5.20 -2.48 0.44
CA ILE A 231 -4.41 -3.72 0.49
C ILE A 231 -3.58 -3.74 -0.79
N GLY A 232 -2.36 -3.21 -0.71
CA GLY A 232 -1.46 -3.02 -1.84
C GLY A 232 -0.77 -4.28 -2.29
N GLU A 233 -0.59 -5.23 -1.37
CA GLU A 233 0.03 -6.51 -1.67
C GLU A 233 -0.70 -7.70 -1.03
N TRP A 234 -0.99 -8.70 -1.85
CA TRP A 234 -1.58 -9.98 -1.47
C TRP A 234 -1.34 -11.01 -2.58
N VAL A 235 -1.51 -12.29 -2.26
CA VAL A 235 -1.45 -13.39 -3.24
C VAL A 235 -2.46 -14.47 -2.84
N ASN A 236 -2.88 -15.29 -3.80
CA ASN A 236 -3.74 -16.46 -3.57
C ASN A 236 -2.96 -17.74 -3.21
N GLU A 237 -1.64 -17.64 -3.05
CA GLU A 237 -0.81 -18.75 -2.61
C GLU A 237 -0.93 -18.88 -1.08
N PHE A 238 -1.09 -20.11 -0.61
CA PHE A 238 -1.16 -20.47 0.80
C PHE A 238 -0.12 -21.55 1.07
N GLY A 239 0.50 -21.53 2.26
CA GLY A 239 1.63 -22.38 2.61
C GLY A 239 1.30 -23.88 2.61
N ARG A 240 1.38 -24.52 1.44
CA ARG A 240 1.34 -25.97 1.32
C ARG A 240 2.67 -26.46 0.77
N ARG A 241 3.55 -26.92 1.65
CA ARG A 241 4.57 -27.89 1.23
C ARG A 241 3.87 -29.22 0.96
N GLY A 242 3.58 -29.49 -0.31
CA GLY A 242 3.35 -30.86 -0.79
C GLY A 242 1.92 -31.31 -1.10
N SER A 243 1.00 -30.44 -1.53
CA SER A 243 -0.14 -30.94 -2.33
C SER A 243 0.19 -30.87 -3.80
N THR A 244 0.24 -32.04 -4.44
CA THR A 244 0.00 -32.15 -5.88
C THR A 244 -1.35 -31.52 -6.21
N GLU A 245 -1.40 -30.85 -7.35
CA GLU A 245 -2.64 -30.39 -7.98
C GLU A 245 -3.62 -31.58 -8.07
N ASP A 246 -4.80 -31.43 -7.49
CA ASP A 246 -5.98 -32.26 -7.75
C ASP A 246 -7.17 -31.32 -8.03
#